data_AF-A0A223I0P3-F1
#
_entry.id   AF-A0A223I0P3-F1
#
_cell.length_a   1.000
_cell.length_b   1.000
_cell.length_c   1.000
_cell.angle_alpha   90.00
_cell.angle_beta   90.00
_cell.angle_gamma   90.00
#
_symmetry.space_group_name_H-M   'P 1'
#
loop_
_entity.id
_entity.type
_entity.pdbx_description
1 polymer ?
#
loop_
_entity_poly.entity_id
_entity_poly.type
_entity_poly.pdbx_seq_one_letter_code
_entity_poly.pdbx_strand_id
1 'polypeptide(L)' 'MTHTERRQQWKARIEAYRTSGLSAREFCKQHNITTIWLYYWIRKETLKE' A
#
# COMPACT_ATOMS: atom_id res chain seq x y z
N MET A 1 0.27 -17.25 2.06
CA MET A 1 -0.69 -16.12 2.10
C MET A 1 -1.74 -16.30 1.02
N THR A 2 -3.00 -16.37 1.42
CA THR A 2 -4.13 -16.35 0.48
C THR A 2 -4.24 -14.96 -0.17
N HIS A 3 -4.98 -14.86 -1.28
CA HIS A 3 -5.21 -13.57 -1.95
C HIS A 3 -5.88 -12.53 -1.01
N THR A 4 -6.69 -13.01 -0.06
CA THR A 4 -7.38 -12.21 0.95
C THR A 4 -6.42 -11.63 1.98
N GLU A 5 -5.52 -12.45 2.53
CA GLU A 5 -4.52 -11.98 3.51
C GLU A 5 -3.61 -10.91 2.93
N ARG A 6 -3.15 -11.10 1.68
CA ARG A 6 -2.32 -10.11 0.99
C ARG A 6 -3.05 -8.77 0.86
N ARG A 7 -4.34 -8.80 0.53
CA ARG A 7 -5.17 -7.59 0.41
C ARG A 7 -5.33 -6.88 1.76
N GLN A 8 -5.57 -7.61 2.85
CA GLN A 8 -5.64 -7.02 4.20
C GLN A 8 -4.32 -6.37 4.59
N GLN A 9 -3.20 -7.03 4.30
CA GLN A 9 -1.87 -6.51 4.58
C GLN A 9 -1.53 -5.25 3.78
N TRP A 10 -1.98 -5.16 2.53
CA TRP A 10 -1.82 -3.94 1.73
C TRP A 10 -2.76 -2.83 2.16
N LYS A 11 -3.99 -3.15 2.58
CA LYS A 11 -4.92 -2.18 3.17
C LYS A 11 -4.31 -1.51 4.41
N ALA A 12 -3.78 -2.31 5.33
CA ALA A 12 -3.10 -1.79 6.52
C ALA A 12 -1.87 -0.93 6.16
N ARG A 13 -1.09 -1.31 5.15
CA ARG A 13 0.04 -0.51 4.66
C ARG A 13 -0.41 0.80 4.00
N ILE A 14 -1.49 0.80 3.24
CA ILE A 14 -2.03 2.02 2.61
C ILE A 14 -2.56 2.98 3.68
N GLU A 15 -3.24 2.45 4.70
CA GLU A 15 -3.69 3.26 5.83
C GLU A 15 -2.50 3.85 6.59
N ALA A 16 -1.48 3.05 6.89
CA ALA A 16 -0.22 3.53 7.49
C ALA A 16 0.48 4.57 6.60
N TYR A 17 0.49 4.40 5.28
CA TYR A 17 1.04 5.38 4.34
C TYR A 17 0.27 6.71 4.40
N ARG A 18 -1.06 6.66 4.42
CA ARG A 18 -1.93 7.85 4.49
C ARG A 18 -1.78 8.60 5.81
N THR A 19 -1.64 7.88 6.93
CA THR A 19 -1.45 8.50 8.26
C THR A 19 -0.03 8.98 8.48
N SER A 20 0.97 8.33 7.87
CA SER A 20 2.38 8.68 8.05
C SER A 20 2.77 10.00 7.37
N GLY A 21 1.99 10.52 6.42
CA GLY A 21 2.28 11.77 5.71
C GLY A 21 3.57 11.74 4.88
N LEU A 22 4.17 10.55 4.70
CA LEU A 22 5.39 10.36 3.94
C LEU A 22 5.11 10.37 2.45
N SER A 23 6.11 10.76 1.67
CA SER A 23 6.09 10.52 0.22
C SER A 23 6.19 9.03 -0.07
N ALA A 24 5.55 8.59 -1.16
CA ALA A 24 5.56 7.19 -1.61
C ALA A 24 6.97 6.57 -1.63
N ARG A 25 7.98 7.33 -2.06
CA ARG A 25 9.38 6.88 -2.11
C ARG A 25 9.96 6.58 -0.71
N GLU A 26 9.70 7.45 0.26
CA GLU A 26 10.19 7.28 1.64
C GLU A 26 9.51 6.11 2.33
N PHE A 27 8.18 6.02 2.18
CA PHE A 27 7.42 4.88 2.69
C PHE A 27 7.89 3.56 2.06
N CYS A 28 8.10 3.55 0.74
CA CYS A 28 8.63 2.40 0.02
C CYS A 28 10.02 1.97 0.51
N LYS A 29 10.89 2.94 0.78
CA LYS A 29 12.24 2.71 1.32
C LYS A 29 12.19 2.11 2.73
N GLN A 30 11.35 2.65 3.60
CA GLN A 30 11.19 2.15 4.98
C GLN A 30 10.59 0.74 5.04
N HIS A 31 9.58 0.47 4.20
CA HIS A 31 8.87 -0.81 4.20
C HIS A 31 9.45 -1.84 3.22
N ASN A 32 10.57 -1.53 2.55
CA ASN A 32 11.23 -2.38 1.56
C ASN A 32 10.26 -2.87 0.44
N ILE A 33 9.39 -1.97 -0.03
CA ILE A 33 8.44 -2.25 -1.11
C ILE A 33 8.73 -1.35 -2.30
N THR A 34 8.40 -1.82 -3.51
CA THR A 34 8.54 -0.99 -4.70
C THR A 34 7.37 0.00 -4.83
N THR A 35 7.67 1.20 -5.30
CA THR A 35 6.67 2.25 -5.55
C THR A 35 5.58 1.83 -6.54
N ILE A 36 5.91 1.01 -7.54
CA ILE A 36 4.95 0.45 -8.50
C ILE A 36 3.88 -0.38 -7.79
N TRP A 37 4.29 -1.22 -6.83
CA TRP A 37 3.36 -2.04 -6.05
C TRP A 37 2.46 -1.17 -5.17
N LEU A 38 3.01 -0.13 -4.55
CA LEU A 38 2.22 0.81 -3.74
C LEU A 38 1.12 1.48 -4.59
N TYR A 39 1.45 2.04 -5.75
CA TYR A 39 0.45 2.67 -6.63
C TYR A 39 -0.57 1.67 -7.18
N TYR A 40 -0.14 0.45 -7.54
CA TYR A 40 -1.05 -0.61 -7.98
C TYR A 40 -2.11 -0.91 -6.91
N TRP A 41 -1.69 -1.06 -5.64
CA TRP A 41 -2.61 -1.37 -4.54
C TRP A 41 -3.47 -0.18 -4.14
N ILE A 42 -2.93 1.04 -4.14
CA ILE A 42 -3.72 2.27 -3.93
C ILE A 42 -4.83 2.36 -4.98
N ARG A 43 -4.49 2.20 -6.27
CA ARG A 43 -5.46 2.24 -7.37
C ARG A 43 -6.50 1.14 -7.26
N LYS A 44 -6.08 -0.06 -6.89
CA LYS A 44 -6.96 -1.23 -6.70
C LYS A 44 -7.89 -1.07 -5.49
N GLU A 45 -7.48 -0.32 -4.47
CA GLU A 45 -8.32 0.02 -3.33
C GLU A 45 -9.34 1.10 -3.69
N THR A 46 -8.96 2.10 -4.49
CA THR A 46 -9.87 3.17 -4.94
C THR A 46 -10.88 2.70 -5.99
N LEU A 47 -10.59 1.66 -6.78
CA LEU A 47 -11.49 1.10 -7.80
C LEU A 47 -12.61 0.20 -7.24
N LYS A 48 -12.92 0.30 -5.94
CA LYS A 48 -14.04 -0.41 -5.30
C LYS A 48 -15.34 0.41 -5.33
N GLU A 49 -15.60 1.09 -6.45
CA GLU A 49 -16.93 1.63 -6.78
C GLU A 49 -17.73 0.62 -7.60
#